data_AF-A0A962FET6-F1
#
_entry.id   AF-A0A962FET6-F1
#
_cell.length_a   1.000
_cell.length_b   1.000
_cell.length_c   1.000
_cell.angle_alpha   90.00
_cell.angle_beta   90.00
_cell.angle_gamma   90.00
#
_symmetry.space_group_name_H-M   'P 1'
#
loop_
_entity.id
_entity.type
_entity.pdbx_description
1 polymer ?
#
loop_
_entity_poly.entity_id
_entity_poly.type
_entity_poly.pdbx_seq_one_letter_code
_entity_poly.pdbx_strand_id
1 'polypeptide(L)'
;MAKHYPELFEGDPELQRRARKFSAKCFELVSFLTDVLGVESVDAKFPRKVTYHDSCSGLREMGVQAQPRKLLGTVEGLELVEMKDSDVCCGFGGTFAVKFGEISGQIVDRKTQDILATQAPVLLAGDLGCLMNMAGRLSRKGRDMEVRHVAEVLADMTDEAPPIGEAVGFKRETAE
;
A
#
# COMPACT_ATOMS: atom_id res chain seq x y z
N MET A 1 10.35 8.75 9.35
CA MET A 1 11.23 9.81 8.83
C MET A 1 10.54 11.16 8.83
N ALA A 2 9.43 11.35 8.11
CA ALA A 2 8.74 12.64 8.05
C ALA A 2 8.21 13.18 9.40
N LYS A 3 7.71 12.31 10.29
CA LYS A 3 7.11 12.72 11.58
C LYS A 3 8.06 12.60 12.79
N HIS A 4 8.47 11.39 13.14
CA HIS A 4 9.17 11.12 14.40
C HIS A 4 10.69 11.29 14.38
N TYR A 5 11.32 11.41 13.21
CA TYR A 5 12.79 11.47 13.13
C TYR A 5 13.41 12.67 13.86
N PRO A 6 12.81 13.89 13.84
CA PRO A 6 13.30 15.02 14.62
C PRO A 6 13.26 14.81 16.14
N GLU A 7 12.35 13.99 16.64
CA GLU A 7 12.18 13.72 18.08
C GLU A 7 13.38 12.92 18.64
N LEU A 8 14.03 12.12 17.80
CA LEU A 8 15.22 11.34 18.19
C LEU A 8 16.43 12.20 18.57
N PHE A 9 16.43 13.50 18.22
CA PHE A 9 17.52 14.44 18.47
C PHE A 9 17.13 15.55 19.46
N GLU A 10 16.07 15.34 20.23
CA GLU A 10 15.77 16.22 21.37
C GLU A 10 16.97 16.30 22.31
N GLY A 11 17.37 17.52 22.66
CA GLY A 11 18.56 17.79 23.48
C GLY A 11 19.82 18.15 22.69
N ASP A 12 19.85 17.97 21.37
CA ASP A 12 20.92 18.47 20.49
C ASP A 12 20.37 19.48 19.46
N PRO A 13 20.51 20.80 19.69
CA PRO A 13 19.93 21.82 18.81
C PRO A 13 20.46 21.77 17.37
N GLU A 14 21.70 21.34 17.16
CA GLU A 14 22.29 21.27 15.82
C GLU A 14 21.71 20.09 15.03
N LEU A 15 21.72 18.90 15.63
CA LEU A 15 21.18 17.71 15.01
C LEU A 15 19.66 17.81 14.82
N GLN A 16 18.94 18.36 15.79
CA GLN A 16 17.50 18.55 15.66
C GLN A 16 17.15 19.48 14.49
N ARG A 17 17.91 20.58 14.31
CA ARG A 17 17.72 21.48 13.16
C ARG A 17 17.95 20.77 11.83
N ARG A 18 18.98 19.93 11.73
CA ARG A 18 19.26 19.12 10.54
C ARG A 18 18.16 18.10 10.28
N ALA A 19 17.70 17.40 11.31
CA ALA A 19 16.63 16.41 11.22
C ALA A 19 15.29 17.04 10.78
N ARG A 20 14.94 18.22 11.28
CA ARG A 20 13.76 18.98 10.81
C ARG A 20 13.87 19.36 9.34
N LYS A 21 15.03 19.89 8.90
CA LYS A 21 15.27 20.22 7.47
C LYS A 21 15.18 19.00 6.56
N PHE A 22 15.63 17.83 7.02
CA PHE A 22 15.51 16.58 6.28
C PHE A 22 14.04 16.12 6.22
N SER A 23 13.37 16.08 7.36
CA SER A 23 11.99 15.57 7.48
C SER A 23 11.00 16.41 6.66
N ALA A 24 11.23 17.72 6.54
CA ALA A 24 10.45 18.63 5.69
C ALA A 24 10.56 18.33 4.17
N LYS A 25 11.49 17.44 3.76
CA LYS A 25 11.66 16.98 2.38
C LYS A 25 11.23 15.53 2.18
N CYS A 26 10.72 14.86 3.23
CA CYS A 26 10.24 13.50 3.15
C CYS A 26 8.74 13.51 2.93
N PHE A 27 8.30 12.96 1.81
CA PHE A 27 6.89 12.87 1.45
C PHE A 27 6.51 11.42 1.15
N GLU A 28 5.24 11.08 1.37
CA GLU A 28 4.64 9.89 0.77
C GLU A 28 4.41 10.17 -0.73
N LEU A 29 4.62 9.16 -1.58
CA LEU A 29 4.65 9.32 -3.03
C LEU A 29 3.39 9.99 -3.58
N VAL A 30 2.21 9.47 -3.26
CA VAL A 30 0.96 9.95 -3.83
C VAL A 30 0.63 11.35 -3.31
N SER A 31 0.84 11.60 -2.02
CA SER A 31 0.72 12.96 -1.45
C SER A 31 1.69 13.95 -2.08
N PHE A 32 2.91 13.54 -2.42
CA PHE A 32 3.87 14.40 -3.10
C PHE A 32 3.39 14.76 -4.51
N LEU A 33 2.92 13.77 -5.26
CA LEU A 33 2.38 13.97 -6.60
C LEU A 33 1.19 14.94 -6.57
N THR A 34 0.22 14.73 -5.69
CA THR A 34 -0.99 15.57 -5.66
C THR A 34 -0.79 16.91 -4.97
N ASP A 35 -0.19 16.93 -3.77
CA ASP A 35 -0.26 18.08 -2.86
C ASP A 35 0.94 19.02 -3.04
N VAL A 36 2.06 18.51 -3.60
CA VAL A 36 3.27 19.31 -3.85
C VAL A 36 3.45 19.60 -5.33
N LEU A 37 3.39 18.59 -6.19
CA LEU A 37 3.56 18.78 -7.64
C LEU A 37 2.27 19.21 -8.36
N GLY A 38 1.11 19.09 -7.71
CA GLY A 38 -0.17 19.47 -8.31
C GLY A 38 -0.61 18.56 -9.44
N VAL A 39 -0.17 17.29 -9.44
CA VAL A 39 -0.63 16.30 -10.44
C VAL A 39 -2.12 16.07 -10.26
N GLU A 40 -2.89 16.33 -11.31
CA GLU A 40 -4.34 16.16 -11.32
C GLU A 40 -4.79 14.87 -12.00
N SER A 41 -4.01 14.39 -12.97
CA SER A 41 -4.27 13.17 -13.74
C SER A 41 -2.98 12.50 -14.19
N VAL A 42 -3.06 11.22 -14.50
CA VAL A 42 -1.99 10.44 -15.14
C VAL A 42 -2.44 9.92 -16.50
N ASP A 43 -1.50 9.71 -17.41
CA ASP A 43 -1.72 9.03 -18.69
C ASP A 43 -1.39 7.55 -18.50
N ALA A 44 -2.34 6.78 -17.97
CA ALA A 44 -2.19 5.36 -17.67
C ALA A 44 -3.49 4.61 -17.94
N LYS A 45 -3.41 3.33 -18.31
CA LYS A 45 -4.56 2.51 -18.66
C LYS A 45 -4.56 1.20 -17.88
N PHE A 46 -5.62 0.98 -17.12
CA PHE A 46 -5.74 -0.23 -16.31
C PHE A 46 -7.19 -0.69 -16.23
N PRO A 47 -7.72 -1.37 -17.27
CA PRO A 47 -9.14 -1.71 -17.40
C PRO A 47 -9.55 -2.88 -16.49
N ARG A 48 -9.33 -2.73 -15.19
CA ARG A 48 -9.60 -3.75 -14.16
C ARG A 48 -10.26 -3.13 -12.94
N LYS A 49 -11.04 -3.96 -12.24
CA LYS A 49 -11.53 -3.64 -10.91
C LYS A 49 -10.40 -3.78 -9.89
N VAL A 50 -10.27 -2.79 -9.01
CA VAL A 50 -9.24 -2.76 -7.96
C VAL A 50 -9.88 -2.43 -6.62
N THR A 51 -9.29 -2.89 -5.53
CA THR A 51 -9.57 -2.39 -4.18
C THR A 51 -8.32 -1.75 -3.59
N TYR A 52 -8.50 -0.81 -2.67
CA TYR A 52 -7.39 -0.07 -2.06
C TYR A 52 -7.33 -0.26 -0.54
N HIS A 53 -6.13 -0.49 0.00
CA HIS A 53 -5.88 -0.51 1.44
C HIS A 53 -5.19 0.79 1.89
N ASP A 54 -5.82 1.49 2.83
CA ASP A 54 -5.25 2.65 3.50
C ASP A 54 -4.27 2.18 4.59
N SER A 55 -2.97 2.32 4.34
CA SER A 55 -1.95 1.91 5.31
C SER A 55 -2.01 2.78 6.56
N CYS A 56 -1.74 2.20 7.73
CA CYS A 56 -1.78 2.95 8.99
C CYS A 56 -0.75 4.08 9.03
N SER A 57 0.46 3.86 8.50
CA SER A 57 1.50 4.87 8.35
C SER A 57 1.10 5.98 7.37
N GLY A 58 0.51 5.62 6.23
CA GLY A 58 0.01 6.59 5.24
C GLY A 58 -1.13 7.43 5.80
N LEU A 59 -2.16 6.77 6.32
CA LEU A 59 -3.38 7.44 6.77
C LEU A 59 -3.18 8.20 8.08
N ARG A 60 -2.73 7.53 9.15
CA ARG A 60 -2.76 8.10 10.50
C ARG A 60 -1.62 9.06 10.76
N GLU A 61 -0.43 8.77 10.21
CA GLU A 61 0.73 9.65 10.39
C GLU A 61 0.80 10.72 9.31
N MET A 62 0.42 10.41 8.06
CA MET A 62 0.63 11.32 6.92
C MET A 62 -0.66 11.89 6.32
N GLY A 63 -1.84 11.44 6.75
CA GLY A 63 -3.13 11.95 6.25
C GLY A 63 -3.44 11.53 4.81
N VAL A 64 -2.80 10.48 4.30
CA VAL A 64 -2.98 10.00 2.92
C VAL A 64 -4.26 9.17 2.85
N GLN A 65 -5.28 9.72 2.17
CA GLN A 65 -6.58 9.07 2.01
C GLN A 65 -7.23 9.43 0.67
N ALA A 66 -7.45 10.72 0.44
CA ALA A 66 -8.10 11.20 -0.78
C ALA A 66 -7.16 11.16 -2.00
N GLN A 67 -5.85 11.30 -1.77
CA GLN A 67 -4.83 11.44 -2.80
C GLN A 67 -4.74 10.20 -3.71
N PRO A 68 -4.69 8.94 -3.19
CA PRO A 68 -4.70 7.75 -4.04
C PRO A 68 -5.96 7.64 -4.88
N ARG A 69 -7.13 7.94 -4.28
CA ARG A 69 -8.43 7.89 -4.96
C ARG A 69 -8.52 8.92 -6.08
N LYS A 70 -8.00 10.14 -5.84
CA LYS A 70 -7.92 11.20 -6.86
C LYS A 70 -7.16 10.72 -8.09
N LEU A 71 -5.93 10.22 -7.92
CA LEU A 71 -5.12 9.80 -9.07
C LEU A 71 -5.65 8.52 -9.72
N LEU A 72 -6.04 7.51 -8.93
CA LEU A 72 -6.61 6.27 -9.47
C LEU A 72 -7.89 6.52 -10.26
N GLY A 73 -8.72 7.49 -9.87
CA GLY A 73 -9.92 7.88 -10.61
C GLY A 73 -9.64 8.49 -11.99
N THR A 74 -8.38 8.82 -12.31
CA THR A 74 -7.98 9.33 -13.64
C THR A 74 -7.42 8.25 -14.56
N VAL A 75 -7.15 7.05 -14.05
CA VAL A 75 -6.60 5.93 -14.83
C VAL A 75 -7.68 5.37 -15.76
N GLU A 76 -7.37 5.26 -17.06
CA GLU A 76 -8.35 4.83 -18.06
C GLU A 76 -8.83 3.39 -17.78
N GLY A 77 -10.15 3.24 -17.62
CA GLY A 77 -10.81 1.94 -17.45
C GLY A 77 -10.73 1.35 -16.03
N LEU A 78 -10.05 1.99 -15.09
CA LEU A 78 -9.93 1.50 -13.72
C LEU A 78 -11.24 1.69 -12.95
N GLU A 79 -11.72 0.63 -12.29
CA GLU A 79 -12.86 0.69 -11.38
C GLU A 79 -12.38 0.47 -9.95
N LEU A 80 -12.42 1.50 -9.11
CA LEU A 80 -12.08 1.38 -7.69
C LEU A 80 -13.32 0.95 -6.88
N VAL A 81 -13.22 -0.20 -6.22
CA VAL A 81 -14.19 -0.69 -5.25
C VAL A 81 -13.60 -0.57 -3.85
N GLU A 82 -14.25 0.21 -3.00
CA GLU A 82 -13.83 0.36 -1.61
C GLU A 82 -14.06 -0.93 -0.81
N MET A 83 -13.01 -1.42 -0.13
CA MET A 83 -13.15 -2.50 0.82
C MET A 83 -13.80 -2.01 2.11
N LYS A 84 -14.51 -2.90 2.78
CA LYS A 84 -14.90 -2.69 4.17
C LYS A 84 -13.66 -2.52 5.04
N ASP A 85 -13.73 -1.63 6.03
CA ASP A 85 -12.69 -1.42 7.02
C ASP A 85 -11.31 -1.11 6.36
N SER A 86 -11.28 -0.37 5.24
CA SER A 86 -10.06 -0.12 4.43
C SER A 86 -8.89 0.47 5.22
N ASP A 87 -9.20 1.22 6.27
CA ASP A 87 -8.33 1.93 7.22
C ASP A 87 -7.89 1.11 8.44
N VAL A 88 -8.42 -0.11 8.58
CA VAL A 88 -7.99 -1.05 9.61
C VAL A 88 -6.66 -1.68 9.20
N CYS A 89 -5.73 -1.69 10.15
CA CYS A 89 -4.37 -2.22 10.01
C CYS A 89 -4.33 -3.62 9.39
N CYS A 90 -3.34 -3.87 8.52
CA CYS A 90 -3.11 -5.19 7.92
C CYS A 90 -2.48 -6.22 8.88
N GLY A 91 -2.00 -5.80 10.05
CA GLY A 91 -1.33 -6.63 11.06
C GLY A 91 0.20 -6.58 11.04
N PHE A 92 0.84 -6.00 10.01
CA PHE A 92 2.30 -6.02 9.84
C PHE A 92 3.06 -4.90 10.59
N GLY A 93 2.76 -4.70 11.87
CA GLY A 93 3.33 -3.62 12.70
C GLY A 93 4.78 -3.84 13.17
N GLY A 94 5.66 -4.38 12.31
CA GLY A 94 7.06 -4.66 12.66
C GLY A 94 7.20 -5.69 13.78
N THR A 95 7.77 -5.29 14.93
CA THR A 95 8.00 -6.21 16.06
C THR A 95 6.71 -6.80 16.63
N PHE A 96 5.57 -6.11 16.47
CA PHE A 96 4.26 -6.64 16.84
C PHE A 96 3.96 -7.96 16.13
N ALA A 97 4.16 -8.01 14.81
CA ALA A 97 3.88 -9.20 14.01
C ALA A 97 4.78 -10.39 14.38
N VAL A 98 5.99 -10.11 14.85
CA VAL A 98 6.94 -11.13 15.32
C VAL A 98 6.60 -11.63 16.72
N LYS A 99 6.30 -10.72 17.66
CA LYS A 99 6.03 -11.06 19.06
C LYS A 99 4.64 -11.65 19.27
N PHE A 100 3.66 -11.23 18.46
CA PHE A 100 2.26 -11.60 18.59
C PHE A 100 1.73 -12.19 17.27
N GLY A 101 2.43 -13.19 16.75
CA GLY A 101 2.16 -13.80 15.45
C GLY A 101 0.72 -14.33 15.29
N GLU A 102 0.14 -14.91 16.34
CA GLU A 102 -1.25 -15.39 16.30
C GLU A 102 -2.25 -14.24 16.14
N ILE A 103 -2.08 -13.15 16.90
CA ILE A 103 -2.95 -11.97 16.83
C ILE A 103 -2.78 -11.29 15.47
N SER A 104 -1.54 -11.08 15.03
CA SER A 104 -1.23 -10.55 13.71
C SER A 104 -1.85 -11.40 12.60
N GLY A 105 -1.80 -12.72 12.75
CA GLY A 105 -2.40 -13.69 11.83
C GLY A 105 -3.91 -13.52 11.70
N GLN A 106 -4.62 -13.36 12.83
CA GLN A 106 -6.06 -13.10 12.84
C GLN A 106 -6.43 -11.75 12.21
N ILE A 107 -5.61 -10.71 12.44
CA ILE A 107 -5.81 -9.38 11.84
C ILE A 107 -5.71 -9.46 10.32
N VAL A 108 -4.61 -10.04 9.80
CA VAL A 108 -4.44 -10.19 8.35
C VAL A 108 -5.50 -11.13 7.76
N ASP A 109 -5.95 -12.15 8.49
CA ASP A 109 -7.05 -13.01 8.05
C ASP A 109 -8.34 -12.23 7.78
N ARG A 110 -8.78 -11.42 8.75
CA ARG A 110 -9.96 -10.58 8.58
C ARG A 110 -9.77 -9.61 7.42
N LYS A 111 -8.60 -8.97 7.33
CA LYS A 111 -8.27 -8.08 6.21
C LYS A 111 -8.39 -8.80 4.86
N THR A 112 -7.88 -10.03 4.73
CA THR A 112 -8.02 -10.80 3.48
C THR A 112 -9.47 -11.15 3.16
N GLN A 113 -10.34 -11.34 4.17
CA GLN A 113 -11.77 -11.57 3.93
C GLN A 113 -12.43 -10.31 3.38
N ASP A 114 -12.15 -9.14 3.95
CA ASP A 114 -12.67 -7.86 3.47
C ASP A 114 -12.19 -7.54 2.05
N ILE A 115 -10.91 -7.82 1.74
CA ILE A 115 -10.35 -7.71 0.39
C ILE A 115 -11.12 -8.60 -0.60
N LEU A 116 -11.29 -9.89 -0.29
CA LEU A 116 -11.96 -10.84 -1.18
C LEU A 116 -13.45 -10.52 -1.36
N ALA A 117 -14.10 -9.94 -0.35
CA ALA A 117 -15.49 -9.53 -0.42
C ALA A 117 -15.75 -8.43 -1.46
N THR A 118 -14.72 -7.66 -1.85
CA THR A 118 -14.83 -6.66 -2.93
C THR A 118 -15.00 -7.26 -4.31
N GLN A 119 -14.65 -8.55 -4.48
CA GLN A 119 -14.56 -9.24 -5.77
C GLN A 119 -13.61 -8.57 -6.78
N ALA A 120 -12.78 -7.63 -6.33
CA ALA A 120 -11.73 -7.07 -7.16
C ALA A 120 -10.62 -8.12 -7.37
N PRO A 121 -10.11 -8.31 -8.59
CA PRO A 121 -8.96 -9.17 -8.85
C PRO A 121 -7.62 -8.55 -8.42
N VAL A 122 -7.61 -7.27 -8.01
CA VAL A 122 -6.38 -6.52 -7.69
C VAL A 122 -6.52 -5.76 -6.38
N LEU A 123 -5.52 -5.90 -5.52
CA LEU A 123 -5.31 -5.10 -4.33
C LEU A 123 -4.18 -4.09 -4.54
N LEU A 124 -4.47 -2.82 -4.29
CA LEU A 124 -3.51 -1.72 -4.31
C LEU A 124 -3.28 -1.15 -2.91
N ALA A 125 -2.06 -0.66 -2.66
CA ALA A 125 -1.73 0.18 -1.49
C ALA A 125 -0.45 0.99 -1.76
N GLY A 126 -0.17 1.96 -0.90
CA GLY A 126 1.08 2.74 -0.92
C GLY A 126 2.19 2.24 0.02
N ASP A 127 1.96 1.17 0.79
CA ASP A 127 2.93 0.65 1.76
C ASP A 127 3.31 -0.80 1.43
N LEU A 128 4.59 -1.01 1.10
CA LEU A 128 5.11 -2.32 0.72
C LEU A 128 5.04 -3.35 1.86
N GLY A 129 5.19 -2.94 3.11
CA GLY A 129 5.08 -3.85 4.25
C GLY A 129 3.66 -4.42 4.38
N CYS A 130 2.65 -3.57 4.22
CA CYS A 130 1.26 -3.98 4.16
C CYS A 130 1.01 -4.93 2.98
N LEU A 131 1.47 -4.57 1.78
CA LEU A 131 1.30 -5.37 0.57
C LEU A 131 1.94 -6.75 0.71
N MET A 132 3.18 -6.84 1.15
CA MET A 132 3.89 -8.11 1.35
C MET A 132 3.17 -9.03 2.35
N ASN A 133 2.66 -8.47 3.45
CA ASN A 133 1.93 -9.25 4.45
C ASN A 133 0.60 -9.78 3.92
N MET A 134 -0.19 -8.93 3.24
CA MET A 134 -1.47 -9.32 2.65
C MET A 134 -1.29 -10.31 1.50
N ALA A 135 -0.34 -10.06 0.59
CA ALA A 135 0.01 -10.96 -0.50
C ALA A 135 0.44 -12.34 0.02
N GLY A 136 1.34 -12.37 1.01
CA GLY A 136 1.79 -13.61 1.64
C GLY A 136 0.64 -14.39 2.28
N ARG A 137 -0.31 -13.70 2.93
CA ARG A 137 -1.49 -14.36 3.52
C ARG A 137 -2.45 -14.88 2.46
N LEU A 138 -2.75 -14.10 1.42
CA LEU A 138 -3.62 -14.50 0.30
C LEU A 138 -3.05 -15.72 -0.42
N SER A 139 -1.76 -15.70 -0.73
CA SER A 139 -1.06 -16.80 -1.40
C SER A 139 -1.10 -18.11 -0.58
N ARG A 140 -0.83 -18.05 0.74
CA ARG A 140 -0.94 -19.21 1.64
C ARG A 140 -2.36 -19.77 1.76
N LYS A 141 -3.37 -18.96 1.47
CA LYS A 141 -4.80 -19.35 1.46
C LYS A 141 -5.26 -19.79 0.06
N GLY A 142 -4.35 -19.92 -0.91
CA GLY A 142 -4.65 -20.33 -2.28
C GLY A 142 -5.57 -19.36 -3.01
N ARG A 143 -5.52 -18.07 -2.66
CA ARG A 143 -6.35 -17.04 -3.29
C ARG A 143 -5.63 -16.48 -4.51
N ASP A 144 -6.36 -16.40 -5.60
CA ASP A 144 -5.93 -15.77 -6.84
C ASP A 144 -6.29 -14.28 -6.78
N MET A 145 -5.31 -13.44 -6.48
CA MET A 145 -5.46 -12.00 -6.27
C MET A 145 -4.11 -11.34 -6.55
N GLU A 146 -4.08 -10.41 -7.49
CA GLU A 146 -2.89 -9.62 -7.74
C GLU A 146 -2.71 -8.56 -6.65
N VAL A 147 -1.53 -8.46 -6.07
CA VAL A 147 -1.19 -7.43 -5.09
C VAL A 147 -0.11 -6.53 -5.67
N ARG A 148 -0.40 -5.24 -5.82
CA ARG A 148 0.50 -4.29 -6.48
C ARG A 148 0.63 -2.99 -5.71
N HIS A 149 1.77 -2.35 -5.86
CA HIS A 149 1.95 -1.00 -5.37
C HIS A 149 1.21 -0.01 -6.28
N VAL A 150 0.57 1.00 -5.71
CA VAL A 150 -0.20 2.00 -6.47
C VAL A 150 0.64 2.69 -7.56
N ALA A 151 1.94 2.87 -7.32
CA ALA A 151 2.87 3.47 -8.28
C ALA A 151 2.96 2.70 -9.61
N GLU A 152 2.85 1.37 -9.59
CA GLU A 152 2.92 0.56 -10.82
C GLU A 152 1.78 0.89 -11.77
N VAL A 153 0.57 1.05 -11.20
CA VAL A 153 -0.64 1.41 -11.96
C VAL A 153 -0.57 2.85 -12.43
N LEU A 154 -0.13 3.78 -11.57
CA LEU A 154 0.00 5.20 -11.94
C LEU A 154 1.08 5.47 -13.00
N ALA A 155 2.07 4.58 -13.11
CA ALA A 155 3.15 4.67 -14.09
C ALA A 155 2.90 3.86 -15.37
N ASP A 156 1.78 3.12 -15.45
CA ASP A 156 1.48 2.20 -16.57
C ASP A 156 2.53 1.08 -16.76
N MET A 157 3.12 0.59 -15.65
CA MET A 157 4.24 -0.37 -15.65
C MET A 157 3.85 -1.76 -15.10
N THR A 158 2.57 -2.13 -15.15
CA THR A 158 2.08 -3.38 -14.55
C THR A 158 2.50 -4.65 -15.31
N ASP A 159 2.96 -4.49 -16.55
CA ASP A 159 3.39 -5.59 -17.43
C ASP A 159 4.91 -5.85 -17.34
N GLU A 160 5.67 -4.98 -16.68
CA GLU A 160 7.13 -5.09 -16.58
C GLU A 160 7.60 -5.97 -15.42
N ALA A 161 6.77 -6.11 -14.38
CA ALA A 161 7.09 -6.89 -13.19
C ALA A 161 5.87 -7.71 -12.72
N PRO A 162 6.11 -8.93 -12.18
CA PRO A 162 5.03 -9.72 -11.61
C PRO A 162 4.45 -9.05 -10.35
N PRO A 163 3.19 -9.35 -10.01
CA PRO A 163 2.59 -8.94 -8.75
C PRO A 163 3.41 -9.39 -7.53
N ILE A 164 3.25 -8.66 -6.42
CA ILE A 164 3.92 -8.98 -5.16
C ILE A 164 3.47 -10.38 -4.70
N GLY A 165 4.44 -11.26 -4.47
CA GLY A 165 4.19 -12.63 -4.01
C GLY A 165 4.07 -13.66 -5.12
N GLU A 166 4.18 -13.25 -6.39
CA GLU A 166 4.32 -14.14 -7.55
C GLU A 166 5.78 -14.28 -7.97
N ALA A 167 6.17 -15.47 -8.43
CA ALA A 167 7.53 -15.73 -8.89
C ALA A 167 7.71 -15.28 -10.34
N VAL A 168 8.85 -14.66 -10.66
CA VAL A 168 9.28 -14.44 -12.05
C VAL A 168 9.55 -15.82 -12.68
N GLY A 169 8.65 -16.31 -13.54
CA GLY A 169 8.91 -17.48 -14.39
C GLY A 169 8.52 -18.86 -13.86
N PHE A 170 7.59 -18.98 -12.90
CA PHE A 170 6.96 -20.27 -12.57
C PHE A 170 5.45 -20.19 -12.81
N LYS A 171 4.98 -20.73 -13.95
CA LYS A 171 3.55 -20.99 -14.14
C LYS A 171 3.11 -21.96 -13.05
N ARG A 172 2.12 -21.59 -12.24
CA ARG A 172 1.44 -22.55 -11.36
C ARG A 172 0.77 -23.58 -12.27
N GLU A 173 1.32 -24.79 -12.35
CA GLU A 173 0.55 -25.93 -12.84
C GLU A 173 -0.63 -26.11 -11.89
N THR A 174 -1.82 -25.87 -12.42
CA THR A 174 -3.08 -26.19 -11.76
C THR A 174 -3.11 -27.71 -11.59
N ALA A 175 -3.14 -28.19 -10.34
CA ALA A 175 -3.43 -29.58 -10.06
C ALA A 175 -4.87 -29.87 -10.51
N GLU A 176 -5.00 -30.79 -11.47
CA GLU A 176 -6.27 -31.40 -11.91
C GLU A 176 -7.02 -32.10 -10.76
#